data_AF-A0A3A5RQV4-F1
#
_entry.id   AF-A0A3A5RQV4-F1
#
_cell.length_a   1.000
_cell.length_b   1.000
_cell.length_c   1.000
_cell.angle_alpha   90.00
_cell.angle_beta   90.00
_cell.angle_gamma   90.00
#
_symmetry.space_group_name_H-M   'P 1'
#
loop_
_entity.id
_entity.type
_entity.pdbx_description
1 polymer ?
#
loop_
_entity_poly.entity_id
_entity_poly.type
_entity_poly.pdbx_seq_one_letter_code
_entity_poly.pdbx_strand_id
1 'polypeptide(L)'
;MAVVASAMQIPVSAMYLQHRLLSETHYSNSNFKKEKTMNKYFYLLASLCLAAFFGCQNDNDMNASFSKEKGTISATIDSVGKVHNYLLEQMKDSEIGLCISNKTKMKDLVNCFQRLNDNGKYCYNEIMTRADNDNADFSEFENMAIEDFDVKSIRTLVLKRINANDNIDIDVKKAIEIISDPDGNPLSEQNLSLIEQNKNKKGGHLLIVFKNIAEGSDEYWPQTRDSQSRAVIVADGIGGVLGTTCSGVMGILWGAGFSYACDMCLSN
;
A
#
# COMPACT_ATOMS: atom_id res chain seq x y z
N MET A 1 12.22 -25.87 -52.49
CA MET A 1 11.88 -27.29 -52.23
C MET A 1 12.63 -27.69 -50.96
N ALA A 2 12.07 -28.20 -49.87
CA ALA A 2 10.71 -28.50 -49.45
C ALA A 2 10.74 -28.72 -47.91
N VAL A 3 9.73 -28.20 -47.20
CA VAL A 3 8.97 -28.82 -46.08
C VAL A 3 9.77 -29.24 -44.81
N VAL A 4 9.75 -28.46 -43.72
CA VAL A 4 8.79 -28.45 -42.60
C VAL A 4 8.61 -29.80 -41.90
N ALA A 5 9.14 -29.92 -40.68
CA ALA A 5 8.72 -30.91 -39.68
C ALA A 5 8.44 -30.19 -38.36
N SER A 6 7.18 -29.79 -38.17
CA SER A 6 6.61 -29.39 -36.88
C SER A 6 5.78 -30.57 -36.38
N ALA A 7 6.18 -31.14 -35.24
CA ALA A 7 5.38 -32.09 -34.49
C ALA A 7 5.73 -31.96 -33.01
N MET A 8 4.99 -31.11 -32.29
CA MET A 8 4.79 -31.28 -30.86
C MET A 8 3.29 -31.33 -30.60
N GLN A 9 2.86 -32.54 -30.23
CA GLN A 9 1.50 -32.94 -29.87
C GLN A 9 1.05 -32.22 -28.60
N ILE A 10 -0.04 -31.46 -28.71
CA ILE A 10 -0.87 -31.05 -27.59
C ILE A 10 -1.98 -32.12 -27.45
N PRO A 11 -2.22 -32.71 -26.27
CA PRO A 11 -3.20 -33.78 -26.13
C PRO A 11 -4.63 -33.24 -26.23
N VAL A 12 -5.36 -33.78 -27.21
CA VAL A 12 -6.76 -33.49 -27.61
C VAL A 12 -7.80 -34.01 -26.60
N SER A 13 -7.45 -34.12 -25.31
CA SER A 13 -8.30 -34.81 -24.32
C SER A 13 -9.06 -33.88 -23.37
N ALA A 14 -8.82 -32.56 -23.38
CA ALA A 14 -9.52 -31.61 -22.52
C ALA A 14 -10.73 -30.92 -23.19
N MET A 15 -10.75 -30.79 -24.52
CA MET A 15 -11.88 -30.19 -25.25
C MET A 15 -13.07 -31.14 -25.46
N TYR A 16 -12.90 -32.44 -25.21
CA TYR A 16 -13.98 -33.42 -25.36
C TYR A 16 -14.84 -33.64 -24.11
N LEU A 17 -14.44 -33.09 -22.95
CA LEU A 17 -15.20 -33.24 -21.70
C LEU A 17 -16.23 -32.12 -21.46
N GLN A 18 -16.04 -30.93 -22.04
CA GLN A 18 -17.03 -29.84 -21.95
C GLN A 18 -18.19 -29.99 -22.95
N HIS A 19 -18.03 -30.77 -24.01
CA HIS A 19 -19.10 -31.02 -24.98
C HIS A 19 -20.02 -32.19 -24.60
N ARG A 20 -19.65 -33.01 -23.60
CA ARG A 20 -20.42 -34.19 -23.19
C ARG A 20 -21.37 -33.94 -22.00
N LEU A 21 -21.23 -32.82 -21.29
CA LEU A 21 -22.15 -32.42 -20.21
C LEU A 21 -23.38 -31.63 -20.69
N LEU A 22 -23.50 -31.37 -21.99
CA LEU A 22 -24.61 -30.62 -22.60
C LEU A 22 -25.54 -31.47 -23.48
N SER A 23 -25.40 -32.80 -23.52
CA SER A 23 -26.24 -33.66 -24.40
C SER A 23 -27.10 -34.72 -23.70
N GLU A 24 -27.10 -34.81 -22.37
CA GLU A 24 -28.00 -35.71 -21.66
C GLU A 24 -28.99 -34.95 -20.77
N THR A 25 -29.89 -34.21 -21.41
CA THR A 25 -31.24 -33.97 -20.88
C THR A 25 -32.24 -33.97 -22.03
N HIS A 26 -32.74 -35.16 -22.39
CA HIS A 26 -34.13 -35.28 -22.78
C HIS A 26 -34.79 -36.29 -21.85
N TYR A 27 -35.22 -35.77 -20.69
CA TYR A 27 -36.22 -36.43 -19.87
C TYR A 27 -37.57 -36.35 -20.58
N SER A 28 -38.19 -37.51 -20.77
CA SER A 28 -39.60 -37.63 -21.12
C SER A 28 -40.46 -37.28 -19.90
N ASN A 29 -41.42 -36.39 -20.14
CA ASN A 29 -42.68 -36.17 -19.41
C ASN A 29 -42.66 -36.10 -17.87
N SER A 30 -42.82 -34.88 -17.36
CA SER A 30 -44.04 -34.56 -16.59
C SER A 30 -44.17 -33.05 -16.37
N ASN A 31 -45.41 -32.60 -16.52
CA ASN A 31 -45.95 -31.27 -16.27
C ASN A 31 -45.23 -30.45 -15.19
N PHE A 32 -44.78 -29.23 -15.51
CA PHE A 32 -45.05 -28.06 -14.67
C PHE A 32 -44.86 -26.74 -15.44
N LYS A 33 -45.96 -26.02 -15.57
CA LYS A 33 -46.14 -24.74 -16.23
C LYS A 33 -45.53 -23.63 -15.36
N LYS A 34 -44.28 -23.21 -15.59
CA LYS A 34 -43.74 -21.92 -15.06
C LYS A 34 -42.43 -21.47 -15.72
N GLU A 35 -42.40 -21.47 -17.04
CA GLU A 35 -41.26 -20.98 -17.80
C GLU A 35 -41.40 -19.47 -18.08
N LYS A 36 -41.02 -18.62 -17.12
CA LYS A 36 -40.65 -17.20 -17.40
C LYS A 36 -40.00 -16.41 -16.26
N THR A 37 -39.61 -17.04 -15.15
CA THR A 37 -39.09 -16.30 -13.97
C THR A 37 -37.64 -16.62 -13.61
N MET A 38 -36.99 -17.58 -14.28
CA MET A 38 -35.65 -18.06 -13.91
C MET A 38 -34.54 -17.60 -14.86
N ASN A 39 -34.77 -16.58 -15.67
CA ASN A 39 -33.69 -15.84 -16.36
C ASN A 39 -33.48 -14.45 -15.77
N LYS A 40 -34.49 -13.81 -15.16
CA LYS A 40 -34.33 -12.46 -14.59
C LYS A 40 -33.39 -12.41 -13.39
N TYR A 41 -33.36 -13.44 -12.53
CA TYR A 41 -32.47 -13.45 -11.37
C TYR A 41 -31.01 -13.74 -11.71
N PHE A 42 -30.74 -14.50 -12.78
CA PHE A 42 -29.37 -14.74 -13.23
C PHE A 42 -28.76 -13.48 -13.86
N TYR A 43 -29.56 -12.72 -14.62
CA TYR A 43 -29.14 -11.40 -15.12
C TYR A 43 -29.07 -10.33 -14.03
N LEU A 44 -29.89 -10.40 -12.97
CA LEU A 44 -29.80 -9.48 -11.83
C LEU A 44 -28.55 -9.76 -10.97
N LEU A 45 -28.17 -11.02 -10.78
CA LEU A 45 -26.96 -11.39 -10.03
C LEU A 45 -25.69 -11.03 -10.82
N ALA A 46 -25.71 -11.21 -12.15
CA ALA A 46 -24.66 -10.74 -13.04
C ALA A 46 -24.57 -9.21 -13.12
N SER A 47 -25.69 -8.48 -13.05
CA SER A 47 -25.68 -7.01 -13.02
C SER A 47 -25.28 -6.44 -11.66
N LEU A 48 -25.52 -7.15 -10.55
CA LEU A 48 -25.02 -6.78 -9.23
C LEU A 48 -23.50 -7.02 -9.09
N CYS A 49 -22.95 -8.03 -9.78
CA CYS A 49 -21.50 -8.20 -9.91
C CYS A 49 -20.86 -7.20 -10.89
N LEU A 50 -21.58 -6.73 -11.91
CA LEU A 50 -21.11 -5.65 -12.79
C LEU A 50 -21.23 -4.26 -12.14
N ALA A 51 -22.27 -4.01 -11.32
CA ALA A 51 -22.42 -2.76 -10.58
C ALA A 51 -21.40 -2.61 -9.43
N ALA A 52 -20.81 -3.71 -8.95
CA ALA A 52 -19.65 -3.68 -8.04
C ALA A 52 -18.32 -3.33 -8.75
N PHE A 53 -18.31 -3.26 -10.09
CA PHE A 53 -17.19 -2.77 -10.91
C PHE A 53 -17.44 -1.39 -11.53
N PHE A 54 -18.67 -0.85 -11.48
CA PHE A 54 -19.05 0.46 -12.00
C PHE A 54 -19.52 1.44 -10.92
N GLY A 55 -18.89 1.36 -9.74
CA GLY A 55 -19.07 2.29 -8.62
C GLY A 55 -17.79 3.04 -8.25
N CYS A 56 -16.91 3.30 -9.23
CA CYS A 56 -15.81 4.27 -9.15
C CYS A 56 -15.27 4.52 -10.58
N GLN A 57 -16.14 4.91 -11.51
CA GLN A 57 -15.69 5.64 -12.70
C GLN A 57 -15.60 7.11 -12.32
N ASN A 58 -14.41 7.54 -11.89
CA ASN A 58 -13.83 8.74 -12.46
C ASN A 58 -12.75 8.24 -13.41
N ASP A 59 -13.18 8.03 -14.65
CA ASP A 59 -12.31 7.80 -15.79
C ASP A 59 -11.46 9.05 -15.98
N ASN A 60 -10.21 8.98 -15.54
CA ASN A 60 -9.10 9.38 -16.37
C ASN A 60 -8.19 8.15 -16.45
N ASP A 61 -8.26 7.48 -17.59
CA ASP A 61 -7.25 6.54 -18.05
C ASP A 61 -5.89 7.25 -18.06
N MET A 62 -5.18 7.25 -16.92
CA MET A 62 -3.75 7.38 -16.91
C MET A 62 -3.15 6.05 -17.36
N ASN A 63 -3.25 5.80 -18.66
CA ASN A 63 -2.38 4.86 -19.34
C ASN A 63 -0.99 5.51 -19.49
N ALA A 64 -0.37 5.89 -18.37
CA ALA A 64 1.07 6.06 -18.32
C ALA A 64 1.66 4.66 -18.47
N SER A 65 2.25 4.38 -19.63
CA SER A 65 2.91 3.10 -19.89
C SER A 65 4.16 3.01 -19.01
N PHE A 66 4.03 2.40 -17.84
CA PHE A 66 5.18 2.06 -17.02
C PHE A 66 5.80 0.76 -17.55
N SER A 67 7.07 0.83 -17.98
CA SER A 67 7.80 -0.33 -18.45
C SER A 67 7.96 -1.34 -17.31
N LYS A 68 7.40 -2.55 -17.48
CA LYS A 68 7.54 -3.69 -16.56
C LYS A 68 8.97 -4.25 -16.56
N GLU A 69 9.91 -3.58 -15.91
CA GLU A 69 11.11 -4.24 -15.39
C GLU A 69 10.90 -4.55 -13.92
N LYS A 70 10.56 -5.81 -13.60
CA LYS A 70 10.60 -6.29 -12.21
C LYS A 70 12.02 -6.07 -11.68
N GLY A 71 12.09 -5.38 -10.54
CA GLY A 71 13.28 -4.77 -9.98
C GLY A 71 14.57 -5.56 -9.84
N THR A 72 15.70 -4.87 -10.01
CA THR A 72 17.07 -5.32 -9.74
C THR A 72 17.58 -4.98 -8.33
N ILE A 73 16.79 -4.26 -7.51
CA ILE A 73 17.21 -3.80 -6.18
C ILE A 73 16.42 -4.54 -5.09
N SER A 74 17.11 -5.15 -4.13
CA SER A 74 16.48 -5.82 -2.98
C SER A 74 16.03 -4.78 -1.94
N ALA A 75 14.72 -4.72 -1.67
CA ALA A 75 14.16 -3.87 -0.62
C ALA A 75 14.18 -4.61 0.73
N THR A 76 14.75 -3.96 1.75
CA THR A 76 14.88 -4.45 3.12
C THR A 76 14.51 -3.34 4.10
N ILE A 77 14.46 -3.67 5.40
CA ILE A 77 14.31 -2.67 6.47
C ILE A 77 15.41 -1.60 6.39
N ASP A 78 16.62 -1.95 5.96
CA ASP A 78 17.75 -1.02 5.85
C ASP A 78 17.66 -0.08 4.65
N SER A 79 16.94 -0.48 3.59
CA SER A 79 16.75 0.35 2.39
C SER A 79 15.41 1.08 2.35
N VAL A 80 14.56 0.93 3.38
CA VAL A 80 13.19 1.45 3.43
C VAL A 80 13.10 2.96 3.10
N GLY A 81 13.96 3.80 3.70
CA GLY A 81 13.95 5.25 3.43
C GLY A 81 14.32 5.59 1.98
N LYS A 82 15.23 4.82 1.35
CA LYS A 82 15.55 5.00 -0.07
C LYS A 82 14.38 4.63 -0.98
N VAL A 83 13.62 3.60 -0.61
CA VAL A 83 12.41 3.22 -1.35
C VAL A 83 11.33 4.30 -1.21
N HIS A 84 11.14 4.87 -0.02
CA HIS A 84 10.21 5.99 0.19
C HIS A 84 10.56 7.17 -0.70
N ASN A 85 11.82 7.62 -0.68
CA ASN A 85 12.28 8.75 -1.48
C ASN A 85 12.03 8.52 -2.96
N TYR A 86 12.34 7.31 -3.47
CA TYR A 86 12.03 6.96 -4.85
C TYR A 86 10.54 7.06 -5.15
N LEU A 87 9.67 6.51 -4.29
CA LEU A 87 8.23 6.60 -4.49
C LEU A 87 7.71 8.04 -4.46
N LEU A 88 8.25 8.88 -3.58
CA LEU A 88 7.92 10.31 -3.51
C LEU A 88 8.34 11.05 -4.78
N GLU A 89 9.53 10.76 -5.33
CA GLU A 89 9.98 11.29 -6.62
C GLU A 89 9.06 10.84 -7.76
N GLN A 90 8.76 9.53 -7.84
CA GLN A 90 7.84 9.01 -8.85
C GLN A 90 6.46 9.65 -8.74
N MET A 91 5.95 9.89 -7.53
CA MET A 91 4.68 10.58 -7.34
C MET A 91 4.74 11.99 -7.92
N LYS A 92 5.77 12.77 -7.59
CA LYS A 92 5.96 14.15 -8.08
C LYS A 92 6.08 14.24 -9.61
N ASP A 93 6.78 13.29 -10.23
CA ASP A 93 7.06 13.32 -11.67
C ASP A 93 5.98 12.64 -12.53
N SER A 94 5.00 11.98 -11.90
CA SER A 94 3.96 11.23 -12.61
C SER A 94 2.70 12.05 -12.87
N GLU A 95 1.97 11.67 -13.94
CA GLU A 95 0.60 12.14 -14.14
C GLU A 95 -0.29 11.82 -12.93
N ILE A 96 -0.03 10.70 -12.23
CA ILE A 96 -0.77 10.28 -11.03
C ILE A 96 -0.73 11.38 -9.97
N GLY A 97 0.46 11.93 -9.70
CA GLY A 97 0.63 13.05 -8.76
C GLY A 97 -0.17 14.30 -9.16
N LEU A 98 -0.26 14.61 -10.46
CA LEU A 98 -1.00 15.77 -10.97
C LEU A 98 -2.51 15.68 -10.72
N CYS A 99 -3.06 14.49 -10.52
CA CYS A 99 -4.48 14.31 -10.18
C CYS A 99 -4.75 14.22 -8.68
N ILE A 100 -3.73 14.24 -7.83
CA ILE A 100 -3.92 14.29 -6.38
C ILE A 100 -4.32 15.72 -5.98
N SER A 101 -5.50 15.82 -5.39
CA SER A 101 -5.98 17.06 -4.76
C SER A 101 -5.95 16.94 -3.24
N ASN A 102 -6.07 18.07 -2.54
CA ASN A 102 -6.18 18.09 -1.07
C ASN A 102 -7.41 17.32 -0.54
N LYS A 103 -8.44 17.08 -1.37
CA LYS A 103 -9.63 16.28 -1.02
C LYS A 103 -9.43 14.77 -1.20
N THR A 104 -8.29 14.35 -1.74
CA THR A 104 -7.99 12.93 -1.94
C THR A 104 -7.96 12.23 -0.60
N LYS A 105 -8.57 11.07 -0.50
CA LYS A 105 -8.51 10.27 0.73
C LYS A 105 -7.17 9.58 0.85
N MET A 106 -6.70 9.35 2.07
CA MET A 106 -5.45 8.65 2.34
C MET A 106 -5.42 7.25 1.71
N LYS A 107 -6.54 6.52 1.72
CA LYS A 107 -6.64 5.23 1.02
C LYS A 107 -6.29 5.36 -0.47
N ASP A 108 -6.86 6.36 -1.14
CA ASP A 108 -6.66 6.55 -2.57
C ASP A 108 -5.21 6.99 -2.86
N LEU A 109 -4.64 7.83 -1.99
CA LEU A 109 -3.22 8.20 -2.02
C LEU A 109 -2.30 6.97 -1.86
N VAL A 110 -2.54 6.14 -0.84
CA VAL A 110 -1.78 4.91 -0.59
C VAL A 110 -1.92 3.92 -1.75
N ASN A 111 -3.09 3.83 -2.37
CA ASN A 111 -3.29 3.03 -3.58
C ASN A 111 -2.48 3.55 -4.77
N CYS A 112 -2.32 4.88 -4.92
CA CYS A 112 -1.43 5.45 -5.92
C CYS A 112 0.03 5.05 -5.66
N PHE A 113 0.49 5.14 -4.41
CA PHE A 113 1.82 4.65 -4.04
C PHE A 113 1.99 3.15 -4.27
N GLN A 114 0.96 2.33 -4.01
CA GLN A 114 0.99 0.89 -4.32
C GLN A 114 1.19 0.66 -5.83
N ARG A 115 0.49 1.40 -6.69
CA ARG A 115 0.66 1.29 -8.15
C ARG A 115 2.07 1.67 -8.59
N LEU A 116 2.64 2.74 -8.02
CA LEU A 116 4.03 3.14 -8.29
C LEU A 116 5.01 2.07 -7.81
N ASN A 117 4.75 1.50 -6.63
CA ASN A 117 5.53 0.44 -6.04
C ASN A 117 5.53 -0.84 -6.89
N ASP A 118 4.37 -1.25 -7.41
CA ASP A 118 4.21 -2.44 -8.26
C ASP A 118 4.90 -2.29 -9.63
N ASN A 119 5.01 -1.05 -10.10
CA ASN A 119 5.74 -0.70 -11.32
C ASN A 119 7.23 -0.35 -11.06
N GLY A 120 7.65 -0.36 -9.79
CA GLY A 120 8.98 0.05 -9.36
C GLY A 120 10.06 -1.00 -9.56
N LYS A 121 11.30 -0.61 -9.28
CA LYS A 121 12.50 -1.44 -9.47
C LYS A 121 12.89 -2.28 -8.24
N TYR A 122 11.94 -2.61 -7.36
CA TYR A 122 12.25 -3.33 -6.12
C TYR A 122 11.73 -4.76 -6.09
N CYS A 123 12.56 -5.66 -5.57
CA CYS A 123 12.14 -7.00 -5.16
C CYS A 123 12.09 -7.04 -3.62
N TYR A 124 10.94 -7.42 -3.08
CA TYR A 124 10.72 -7.54 -1.64
C TYR A 124 11.00 -8.97 -1.19
N ASN A 125 11.67 -9.11 -0.05
CA ASN A 125 11.80 -10.41 0.59
C ASN A 125 10.47 -10.84 1.28
N GLU A 126 10.41 -12.09 1.72
CA GLU A 126 9.22 -12.66 2.36
C GLU A 126 8.81 -11.89 3.63
N ILE A 127 9.79 -11.40 4.40
CA ILE A 127 9.54 -10.62 5.63
C ILE A 127 8.83 -9.30 5.31
N MET A 128 9.23 -8.62 4.23
CA MET A 128 8.59 -7.36 3.82
C MET A 128 7.15 -7.58 3.33
N THR A 129 6.87 -8.72 2.70
CA THR A 129 5.55 -9.01 2.10
C THR A 129 4.56 -9.66 3.06
N ARG A 130 5.03 -10.24 4.17
CA ARG A 130 4.18 -10.86 5.18
C ARG A 130 3.27 -9.82 5.85
N ALA A 131 1.96 -10.07 5.80
CA ALA A 131 0.96 -9.29 6.52
C ALA A 131 0.59 -10.00 7.84
N ASP A 132 0.77 -9.28 8.95
CA ASP A 132 0.40 -9.73 10.30
C ASP A 132 -0.94 -9.14 10.77
N ASN A 133 -1.44 -8.07 10.13
CA ASN A 133 -2.75 -7.44 10.39
C ASN A 133 -3.47 -7.11 9.07
N ASP A 134 -4.76 -6.78 9.13
CA ASP A 134 -5.55 -6.38 7.96
C ASP A 134 -5.45 -4.85 7.75
N ASN A 135 -5.36 -4.40 6.51
CA ASN A 135 -5.40 -2.97 6.18
C ASN A 135 -6.71 -2.32 6.65
N ALA A 136 -7.81 -3.07 6.67
CA ALA A 136 -9.12 -2.60 7.17
C ALA A 136 -9.06 -2.13 8.64
N ASP A 137 -8.06 -2.57 9.41
CA ASP A 137 -7.85 -2.12 10.77
C ASP A 137 -7.58 -0.61 10.82
N PHE A 138 -7.10 0.03 9.74
CA PHE A 138 -6.71 1.46 9.66
C PHE A 138 -7.80 2.39 9.10
N SER A 139 -9.08 2.00 9.18
CA SER A 139 -10.23 2.73 8.62
C SER A 139 -10.34 4.22 8.98
N GLU A 140 -9.90 4.62 10.18
CA GLU A 140 -9.89 6.03 10.62
C GLU A 140 -8.89 6.89 9.84
N PHE A 141 -7.79 6.29 9.37
CA PHE A 141 -6.84 6.95 8.49
C PHE A 141 -7.26 6.83 7.03
N GLU A 142 -7.73 5.66 6.59
CA GLU A 142 -8.12 5.42 5.20
C GLU A 142 -9.11 6.45 4.64
N ASN A 143 -10.06 6.88 5.47
CA ASN A 143 -11.14 7.79 5.07
C ASN A 143 -10.81 9.28 5.22
N MET A 144 -9.67 9.60 5.83
CA MET A 144 -9.23 10.97 6.04
C MET A 144 -8.84 11.61 4.71
N ALA A 145 -9.28 12.86 4.48
CA ALA A 145 -8.82 13.65 3.36
C ALA A 145 -7.42 14.23 3.66
N ILE A 146 -6.61 14.45 2.63
CA ILE A 146 -5.28 15.07 2.78
C ILE A 146 -5.40 16.42 3.51
N GLU A 147 -6.39 17.25 3.18
CA GLU A 147 -6.59 18.56 3.82
C GLU A 147 -6.83 18.52 5.33
N ASP A 148 -7.25 17.37 5.87
CA ASP A 148 -7.43 17.15 7.30
C ASP A 148 -6.16 16.60 7.99
N PHE A 149 -5.07 16.41 7.23
CA PHE A 149 -3.83 15.82 7.74
C PHE A 149 -3.04 16.83 8.59
N ASP A 150 -3.08 16.65 9.90
CA ASP A 150 -2.26 17.36 10.89
C ASP A 150 -1.32 16.39 11.61
N VAL A 151 0.00 16.59 11.47
CA VAL A 151 1.02 15.65 12.00
C VAL A 151 0.85 15.39 13.50
N LYS A 152 0.43 16.38 14.31
CA LYS A 152 0.24 16.23 15.76
C LYS A 152 -0.95 15.33 16.08
N SER A 153 -2.08 15.55 15.40
CA SER A 153 -3.29 14.73 15.52
C SER A 153 -3.06 13.31 15.01
N ILE A 154 -2.41 13.15 13.85
CA ILE A 154 -2.08 11.84 13.26
C ILE A 154 -1.16 11.04 14.17
N ARG A 155 -0.10 11.68 14.68
CA ARG A 155 0.80 11.06 15.64
C ARG A 155 0.03 10.52 16.84
N THR A 156 -0.91 11.30 17.38
CA THR A 156 -1.71 10.88 18.54
C THR A 156 -2.52 9.62 18.24
N LEU A 157 -3.16 9.55 17.07
CA LEU A 157 -3.91 8.37 16.65
C LEU A 157 -3.01 7.13 16.46
N VAL A 158 -1.84 7.30 15.82
CA VAL A 158 -0.89 6.20 15.63
C VAL A 158 -0.37 5.70 16.98
N LEU A 159 0.05 6.60 17.88
CA LEU A 159 0.55 6.22 19.20
C LEU A 159 -0.51 5.50 20.03
N LYS A 160 -1.78 5.89 19.94
CA LYS A 160 -2.88 5.16 20.59
C LYS A 160 -2.93 3.69 20.17
N ARG A 161 -2.75 3.41 18.88
CA ARG A 161 -2.73 2.04 18.34
C ARG A 161 -1.47 1.27 18.74
N ILE A 162 -0.31 1.89 18.61
CA ILE A 162 0.96 1.29 19.04
C ILE A 162 0.90 0.94 20.53
N ASN A 163 0.34 1.82 21.36
CA ASN A 163 0.18 1.60 22.79
C ASN A 163 -0.80 0.47 23.12
N ALA A 164 -1.85 0.29 22.32
CA ALA A 164 -2.80 -0.82 22.45
C ALA A 164 -2.27 -2.18 21.96
N ASN A 165 -1.12 -2.22 21.28
CA ASN A 165 -0.56 -3.46 20.75
C ASN A 165 0.27 -4.19 21.82
N ASP A 166 -0.22 -5.33 22.32
CA ASP A 166 0.45 -6.16 23.33
C ASP A 166 1.69 -6.90 22.79
N ASN A 167 1.93 -6.84 21.48
CA ASN A 167 3.13 -7.38 20.86
C ASN A 167 4.32 -6.43 20.84
N ILE A 168 4.21 -5.25 21.47
CA ILE A 168 5.29 -4.27 21.54
C ILE A 168 5.66 -4.04 23.00
N ASP A 169 6.96 -4.07 23.30
CA ASP A 169 7.50 -3.79 24.63
C ASP A 169 7.19 -2.35 25.07
N ILE A 170 6.95 -2.15 26.37
CA ILE A 170 6.58 -0.83 26.91
C ILE A 170 7.66 0.23 26.69
N ASP A 171 8.94 -0.15 26.71
CA ASP A 171 10.03 0.79 26.49
C ASP A 171 10.18 1.13 25.00
N VAL A 172 9.84 0.19 24.10
CA VAL A 172 9.75 0.47 22.67
C VAL A 172 8.60 1.45 22.39
N LYS A 173 7.44 1.26 23.02
CA LYS A 173 6.29 2.20 22.91
C LYS A 173 6.68 3.62 23.32
N LYS A 174 7.31 3.77 24.49
CA LYS A 174 7.83 5.06 24.97
C LYS A 174 8.88 5.65 24.04
N ALA A 175 9.76 4.81 23.48
CA ALA A 175 10.75 5.27 22.53
C ALA A 175 10.11 5.83 21.24
N ILE A 176 9.12 5.12 20.66
CA ILE A 176 8.37 5.60 19.48
C ILE A 176 7.68 6.94 19.80
N GLU A 177 7.07 7.08 20.97
CA GLU A 177 6.49 8.35 21.42
C GLU A 177 7.53 9.47 21.40
N ILE A 178 8.69 9.27 22.02
CA ILE A 178 9.72 10.31 22.11
C ILE A 178 10.31 10.68 20.74
N ILE A 179 10.71 9.70 19.94
CA ILE A 179 11.39 9.95 18.65
C ILE A 179 10.48 10.57 17.60
N SER A 180 9.17 10.41 17.76
CA SER A 180 8.15 10.95 16.85
C SER A 180 7.65 12.33 17.25
N ASP A 181 8.30 13.05 18.18
CA ASP A 181 7.93 14.43 18.51
C ASP A 181 8.06 15.34 17.26
N PRO A 182 6.95 15.93 16.76
CA PRO A 182 6.97 16.75 15.55
C PRO A 182 7.72 18.07 15.72
N ASP A 183 7.91 18.54 16.96
CA ASP A 183 8.69 19.74 17.27
C ASP A 183 10.18 19.41 17.54
N GLY A 184 10.52 18.11 17.63
CA GLY A 184 11.85 17.59 17.94
C GLY A 184 12.75 17.36 16.71
N ASN A 185 13.95 16.84 16.97
CA ASN A 185 14.81 16.27 15.93
C ASN A 185 14.81 14.74 16.06
N PRO A 186 14.20 13.99 15.12
CA PRO A 186 14.14 12.53 15.17
C PRO A 186 15.53 11.87 15.16
N LEU A 187 16.53 12.54 14.58
CA LEU A 187 17.90 12.05 14.45
C LEU A 187 18.88 12.65 15.49
N SER A 188 18.36 13.25 16.56
CA SER A 188 19.21 13.72 17.66
C SER A 188 19.99 12.55 18.30
N GLU A 189 21.18 12.82 18.85
CA GLU A 189 22.00 11.80 19.54
C GLU A 189 21.21 11.10 20.66
N GLN A 190 20.37 11.83 21.38
CA GLN A 190 19.48 11.29 22.41
C GLN A 190 18.50 10.26 21.82
N ASN A 191 17.85 10.58 20.71
CA ASN A 191 16.90 9.69 20.05
C ASN A 191 17.59 8.46 19.45
N LEU A 192 18.76 8.63 18.83
CA LEU A 192 19.55 7.52 18.30
C LEU A 192 20.02 6.58 19.41
N SER A 193 20.45 7.12 20.55
CA SER A 193 20.80 6.31 21.73
C SER A 193 19.59 5.54 22.25
N LEU A 194 18.41 6.17 22.30
CA LEU A 194 17.18 5.53 22.73
C LEU A 194 16.77 4.37 21.81
N ILE A 195 16.94 4.53 20.49
CA ILE A 195 16.72 3.46 19.50
C ILE A 195 17.68 2.29 19.77
N GLU A 196 18.97 2.56 19.91
CA GLU A 196 19.99 1.54 20.13
C GLU A 196 19.75 0.72 21.41
N GLN A 197 19.33 1.38 22.48
CA GLN A 197 19.00 0.73 23.76
C GLN A 197 17.80 -0.24 23.66
N ASN A 198 16.88 -0.01 22.71
CA ASN A 198 15.60 -0.71 22.64
C ASN A 198 15.42 -1.60 21.40
N LYS A 199 16.32 -1.55 20.41
CA LYS A 199 16.17 -2.26 19.13
C LYS A 199 16.03 -3.78 19.23
N ASN A 200 16.60 -4.39 20.28
CA ASN A 200 16.57 -5.85 20.49
C ASN A 200 15.34 -6.31 21.31
N LYS A 201 14.50 -5.38 21.79
CA LYS A 201 13.28 -5.71 22.53
C LYS A 201 12.15 -6.11 21.58
N LYS A 202 11.08 -6.68 22.13
CA LYS A 202 9.88 -7.05 21.36
C LYS A 202 9.30 -5.80 20.68
N GLY A 203 9.21 -5.80 19.35
CA GLY A 203 8.80 -4.63 18.56
C GLY A 203 9.94 -3.64 18.23
N GLY A 204 11.18 -3.89 18.66
CA GLY A 204 12.31 -3.00 18.44
C GLY A 204 12.68 -2.78 16.96
N HIS A 205 12.25 -3.66 16.07
CA HIS A 205 12.38 -3.47 14.62
C HIS A 205 11.63 -2.21 14.12
N LEU A 206 10.54 -1.79 14.79
CA LEU A 206 9.82 -0.56 14.45
C LEU A 206 10.69 0.68 14.68
N LEU A 207 11.56 0.66 15.69
CA LEU A 207 12.52 1.75 15.95
C LEU A 207 13.58 1.82 14.85
N ILE A 208 14.04 0.67 14.37
CA ILE A 208 14.99 0.58 13.25
C ILE A 208 14.34 1.10 11.95
N VAL A 209 13.09 0.71 11.69
CA VAL A 209 12.33 1.23 10.55
C VAL A 209 12.18 2.74 10.64
N PHE A 210 11.72 3.27 11.78
CA PHE A 210 11.59 4.72 11.98
C PHE A 210 12.92 5.43 11.71
N LYS A 211 14.02 4.92 12.27
CA LYS A 211 15.37 5.48 12.08
C LYS A 211 15.75 5.52 10.60
N ASN A 212 15.64 4.39 9.90
CA ASN A 212 16.08 4.27 8.52
C ASN A 212 15.21 5.10 7.57
N ILE A 213 13.92 5.26 7.87
CA ILE A 213 13.05 6.22 7.18
C ILE A 213 13.55 7.63 7.46
N ALA A 214 13.69 8.02 8.74
CA ALA A 214 14.07 9.36 9.11
C ALA A 214 15.43 9.78 8.50
N GLU A 215 16.43 8.89 8.46
CA GLU A 215 17.71 9.13 7.78
C GLU A 215 17.52 9.36 6.27
N GLY A 216 16.70 8.54 5.60
CA GLY A 216 16.40 8.72 4.18
C GLY A 216 15.63 10.02 3.91
N SER A 217 14.62 10.32 4.72
CA SER A 217 13.79 11.51 4.60
C SER A 217 14.59 12.80 4.90
N ASP A 218 15.53 12.77 5.84
CA ASP A 218 16.45 13.88 6.14
C ASP A 218 17.44 14.16 5.01
N GLU A 219 17.79 13.14 4.21
CA GLU A 219 18.53 13.36 2.96
C GLU A 219 17.65 14.03 1.88
N TYR A 220 16.38 13.64 1.77
CA TYR A 220 15.48 14.05 0.69
C TYR A 220 14.81 15.42 0.90
N TRP A 221 14.16 15.63 2.05
CA TRP A 221 13.29 16.80 2.25
C TRP A 221 14.03 18.13 2.27
N PRO A 222 15.20 18.28 2.92
CA PRO A 222 15.96 19.54 2.86
C PRO A 222 16.44 19.93 1.46
N GLN A 223 16.60 18.97 0.54
CA GLN A 223 16.95 19.25 -0.86
C GLN A 223 15.76 19.71 -1.68
N THR A 224 14.55 19.33 -1.26
CA THR A 224 13.30 19.57 -1.99
C THR A 224 12.42 20.62 -1.33
N ARG A 225 12.75 21.06 -0.11
CA ARG A 225 11.95 21.98 0.73
C ARG A 225 12.81 22.75 1.75
N ASP A 226 12.31 23.90 2.23
CA ASP A 226 12.95 24.70 3.28
C ASP A 226 12.75 24.12 4.72
N SER A 227 13.00 24.93 5.76
CA SER A 227 13.14 24.54 7.19
C SER A 227 11.94 23.81 7.84
N GLN A 228 10.83 23.62 7.12
CA GLN A 228 9.66 22.85 7.55
C GLN A 228 9.79 21.33 7.31
N SER A 229 10.95 20.86 6.87
CA SER A 229 11.25 19.44 6.59
C SER A 229 11.01 18.49 7.77
N ARG A 230 11.13 18.95 9.02
CA ARG A 230 11.05 18.08 10.20
C ARG A 230 9.69 17.43 10.42
N ALA A 231 8.61 18.19 10.28
CA ALA A 231 7.26 17.67 10.43
C ALA A 231 6.97 16.57 9.38
N VAL A 232 7.47 16.76 8.16
CA VAL A 232 7.33 15.80 7.07
C VAL A 232 8.14 14.52 7.34
N ILE A 233 9.38 14.65 7.81
CA ILE A 233 10.22 13.51 8.22
C ILE A 233 9.54 12.70 9.34
N VAL A 234 8.94 13.39 10.32
CA VAL A 234 8.19 12.73 11.40
C VAL A 234 6.93 12.06 10.88
N ALA A 235 6.19 12.69 9.98
CA ALA A 235 5.02 12.10 9.32
C ALA A 235 5.40 10.82 8.55
N ASP A 236 6.52 10.86 7.83
CA ASP A 236 7.10 9.72 7.12
C ASP A 236 7.39 8.56 8.07
N GLY A 237 8.17 8.83 9.12
CA GLY A 237 8.58 7.85 10.10
C GLY A 237 7.40 7.22 10.84
N ILE A 238 6.42 8.01 11.28
CA ILE A 238 5.27 7.49 12.01
C ILE A 238 4.29 6.73 11.11
N GLY A 239 4.13 7.16 9.85
CA GLY A 239 3.38 6.41 8.83
C GLY A 239 4.03 5.06 8.55
N GLY A 240 5.35 5.02 8.43
CA GLY A 240 6.07 3.76 8.21
C GLY A 240 6.06 2.83 9.42
N VAL A 241 6.12 3.36 10.64
CA VAL A 241 5.92 2.57 11.87
C VAL A 241 4.52 1.96 11.89
N LEU A 242 3.48 2.76 11.62
CA LEU A 242 2.10 2.28 11.56
C LEU A 242 1.97 1.16 10.52
N GLY A 243 2.41 1.40 9.29
CA GLY A 243 2.33 0.44 8.20
C GLY A 243 3.09 -0.85 8.50
N THR A 244 4.25 -0.77 9.15
CA THR A 244 5.07 -1.94 9.52
C THR A 244 4.37 -2.84 10.54
N THR A 245 3.42 -2.31 11.32
CA THR A 245 2.59 -3.19 12.17
C THR A 245 1.71 -4.13 11.34
N CYS A 246 1.44 -3.82 10.07
CA CYS A 246 0.78 -4.71 9.13
C CYS A 246 1.81 -5.53 8.34
N SER A 247 2.66 -4.89 7.55
CA SER A 247 3.74 -5.54 6.79
C SER A 247 4.86 -4.54 6.49
N GLY A 248 6.05 -5.04 6.16
CA GLY A 248 7.15 -4.16 5.75
C GLY A 248 6.81 -3.32 4.50
N VAL A 249 6.07 -3.88 3.54
CA VAL A 249 5.58 -3.15 2.35
C VAL A 249 4.58 -2.07 2.76
N MET A 250 3.66 -2.34 3.69
CA MET A 250 2.75 -1.29 4.17
C MET A 250 3.52 -0.18 4.90
N GLY A 251 4.62 -0.51 5.59
CA GLY A 251 5.54 0.50 6.13
C GLY A 251 6.05 1.45 5.05
N ILE A 252 6.29 0.94 3.85
CA ILE A 252 6.69 1.76 2.70
C ILE A 252 5.58 2.71 2.25
N LEU A 253 4.40 2.14 2.03
CA LEU A 253 3.30 2.86 1.39
C LEU A 253 2.67 3.89 2.33
N TRP A 254 2.50 3.54 3.62
CA TRP A 254 1.96 4.46 4.62
C TRP A 254 2.93 5.57 4.96
N GLY A 255 4.25 5.30 5.04
CA GLY A 255 5.26 6.32 5.27
C GLY A 255 5.27 7.36 4.15
N ALA A 256 5.42 6.92 2.90
CA ALA A 256 5.36 7.79 1.73
C ALA A 256 4.02 8.54 1.61
N GLY A 257 2.90 7.88 1.91
CA GLY A 257 1.58 8.49 1.95
C GLY A 257 1.47 9.63 2.97
N PHE A 258 1.95 9.40 4.20
CA PHE A 258 1.87 10.37 5.29
C PHE A 258 2.77 11.57 5.04
N SER A 259 4.00 11.35 4.56
CA SER A 259 4.91 12.43 4.23
C SER A 259 4.38 13.28 3.07
N TYR A 260 3.85 12.66 2.02
CA TYR A 260 3.23 13.37 0.91
C TYR A 260 2.01 14.21 1.33
N ALA A 261 1.10 13.63 2.14
CA ALA A 261 -0.05 14.37 2.65
C ALA A 261 0.37 15.56 3.52
N CYS A 262 1.33 15.36 4.42
CA CYS A 262 1.87 16.44 5.25
C CYS A 262 2.54 17.53 4.40
N ASP A 263 3.27 17.15 3.35
CA ASP A 263 3.92 18.09 2.43
C ASP A 263 2.91 18.96 1.68
N MET A 264 1.83 18.36 1.18
CA MET A 264 0.74 19.09 0.54
C MET A 264 0.07 20.08 1.50
N CYS A 265 -0.19 19.69 2.75
CA CYS A 265 -0.84 20.57 3.73
C CYS A 265 -0.01 21.79 4.07
N LEU A 266 1.30 21.63 4.19
CA LEU A 266 2.19 22.71 4.57
C LEU A 266 2.61 23.61 3.39
N SER A 267 2.37 23.18 2.16
CA SER A 267 2.61 23.96 0.94
C SER A 267 1.47 24.93 0.59
N ASN A 268 0.33 24.85 1.30
CA ASN A 268 -0.86 25.68 1.13
C ASN A 268 -0.97 26.77 2.20
#